data_AF-A0A7Y0GP09-F1
#
_entry.id   AF-A0A7Y0GP09-F1
#
_cell.length_a   1.000
_cell.length_b   1.000
_cell.length_c   1.000
_cell.angle_alpha   90.00
_cell.angle_beta   90.00
_cell.angle_gamma   90.00
#
_symmetry.space_group_name_H-M   'P 1'
#
loop_
_entity.id
_entity.type
_entity.pdbx_description
1 polymer ?
#
loop_
_entity_poly.entity_id
_entity_poly.type
_entity_poly.pdbx_seq_one_letter_code
_entity_poly.pdbx_strand_id
1 'polypeptide(L)'
;MSASTDAGRQAVASAQQARTGGDPLAALAALHDAEARLDATLAPFREHAEQGARAQAQATDLLGRVTSQVRGVSDYVETRRGAVGPEARTRLSEAARLAQQAQVMLPTDPVAALAQVQQAGSLAEQARQLAQADVQQKKGSAPTV
;
A
#
# COMPACT_ATOMS: atom_id res chain seq x y z
N MET A 1 -22.66 -12.33 -10.08
CA MET A 1 -23.76 -11.54 -9.49
C MET A 1 -25.13 -12.18 -9.67
N SER A 2 -25.49 -12.71 -10.86
CA SER A 2 -26.82 -13.29 -11.12
C SER A 2 -27.19 -14.49 -10.23
N ALA A 3 -26.26 -15.41 -9.97
CA ALA A 3 -26.51 -16.56 -9.08
C ALA A 3 -26.82 -16.18 -7.62
N SER A 4 -26.33 -15.03 -7.16
CA SER A 4 -26.51 -14.54 -5.78
C SER A 4 -27.88 -13.88 -5.59
N THR A 5 -28.38 -13.19 -6.64
CA THR A 5 -29.76 -12.69 -6.66
C THR A 5 -30.79 -13.80 -6.78
N ASP A 6 -30.47 -14.90 -7.47
CA ASP A 6 -31.40 -16.01 -7.67
C ASP A 6 -31.62 -16.82 -6.39
N ALA A 7 -30.56 -17.07 -5.61
CA ALA A 7 -30.67 -17.73 -4.30
C ALA A 7 -31.52 -16.93 -3.30
N GLY A 8 -31.35 -15.60 -3.26
CA GLY A 8 -32.14 -14.71 -2.40
C GLY A 8 -33.65 -14.71 -2.76
N ARG A 9 -33.98 -14.72 -4.05
CA ARG A 9 -35.38 -14.84 -4.49
C ARG A 9 -35.99 -16.20 -4.14
N GLN A 10 -35.22 -17.28 -4.22
CA GLN A 10 -35.67 -18.62 -3.91
C GLN A 10 -35.99 -18.79 -2.41
N ALA A 11 -35.18 -18.19 -1.53
CA ALA A 11 -35.43 -18.18 -0.08
C ALA A 11 -36.68 -17.36 0.30
N VAL A 12 -36.93 -16.24 -0.38
CA VAL A 12 -38.16 -15.45 -0.18
C VAL A 12 -39.40 -16.23 -0.64
N ALA A 13 -39.30 -16.96 -1.76
CA ALA A 13 -40.40 -17.77 -2.29
C ALA A 13 -40.76 -18.95 -1.36
N SER A 14 -39.77 -19.66 -0.80
CA SER A 14 -40.02 -20.74 0.16
C SER A 14 -40.60 -20.23 1.49
N ALA A 15 -40.16 -19.08 1.99
CA ALA A 15 -40.73 -18.43 3.16
C ALA A 15 -42.20 -17.99 2.94
N GLN A 16 -42.55 -17.55 1.73
CA GLN A 16 -43.94 -17.21 1.37
C GLN A 16 -44.83 -18.46 1.30
N GLN A 17 -44.33 -19.59 0.80
CA GLN A 17 -45.05 -20.87 0.76
C GLN A 17 -45.28 -21.47 2.16
N ALA A 18 -44.34 -21.27 3.10
CA ALA A 18 -44.50 -21.69 4.48
C ALA A 18 -45.67 -20.99 5.19
N ARG A 19 -46.00 -19.72 4.85
CA ARG A 19 -47.16 -18.99 5.42
C ARG A 19 -48.52 -19.58 5.04
N THR A 20 -48.59 -20.40 3.99
CA THR A 20 -49.84 -20.99 3.48
C THR A 20 -49.96 -22.50 3.75
N GLY A 21 -49.08 -23.07 4.60
CA GLY A 21 -49.15 -24.48 5.02
C GLY A 21 -47.86 -25.31 4.82
N GLY A 22 -46.73 -24.69 4.43
CA GLY A 22 -45.43 -25.37 4.32
C GLY A 22 -44.68 -25.47 5.67
N ASP A 23 -43.55 -26.19 5.68
CA ASP A 23 -42.72 -26.38 6.88
C ASP A 23 -41.90 -25.10 7.20
N PRO A 24 -42.23 -24.37 8.28
CA PRO A 24 -41.54 -23.14 8.65
C PRO A 24 -40.09 -23.39 9.11
N LEU A 25 -39.76 -24.58 9.62
CA LEU A 25 -38.39 -24.92 10.00
C LEU A 25 -37.52 -25.12 8.76
N ALA A 26 -38.05 -25.80 7.74
CA ALA A 26 -37.37 -25.94 6.45
C ALA A 26 -37.15 -24.58 5.76
N ALA A 27 -38.11 -23.67 5.84
CA ALA A 27 -37.97 -22.32 5.30
C ALA A 27 -36.89 -21.50 6.05
N LEU A 28 -36.82 -21.59 7.38
CA LEU A 28 -35.79 -20.95 8.18
C LEU A 28 -34.39 -21.51 7.88
N ALA A 29 -34.28 -22.84 7.75
CA ALA A 29 -33.03 -23.50 7.38
C ALA A 29 -32.54 -23.03 5.99
N ALA A 30 -33.44 -22.92 5.01
CA ALA A 30 -33.12 -22.41 3.69
C ALA A 30 -32.65 -20.94 3.70
N LEU A 31 -33.21 -20.11 4.59
CA LEU A 31 -32.79 -18.72 4.76
C LEU A 31 -31.38 -18.63 5.36
N HIS A 32 -31.10 -19.35 6.44
CA HIS A 32 -29.76 -19.40 7.04
C HIS A 32 -28.69 -19.90 6.05
N ASP A 33 -29.00 -20.92 5.24
CA ASP A 33 -28.10 -21.40 4.20
C ASP A 33 -27.80 -20.33 3.13
N ALA A 34 -28.80 -19.52 2.76
CA ALA A 34 -28.62 -18.43 1.81
C ALA A 34 -27.77 -17.29 2.41
N GLU A 35 -28.00 -16.94 3.67
CA GLU A 35 -27.19 -15.96 4.42
C GLU A 35 -25.74 -16.42 4.54
N ALA A 36 -25.49 -17.68 4.92
CA ALA A 36 -24.15 -18.24 5.01
C ALA A 36 -23.40 -18.20 3.67
N ARG A 37 -24.09 -18.45 2.54
CA ARG A 37 -23.51 -18.34 1.20
C ARG A 37 -23.21 -16.89 0.81
N LEU A 38 -24.07 -15.95 1.19
CA LEU A 38 -23.85 -14.52 0.97
C LEU A 38 -22.64 -14.03 1.76
N ASP A 39 -22.54 -14.40 3.03
CA ASP A 39 -21.41 -14.05 3.88
C ASP A 39 -20.11 -14.66 3.37
N ALA A 40 -20.11 -15.93 2.98
CA ALA A 40 -18.95 -16.58 2.37
C ALA A 40 -18.51 -15.89 1.06
N THR A 41 -19.46 -15.39 0.27
CA THR A 41 -19.16 -14.66 -0.96
C THR A 41 -18.61 -13.25 -0.67
N LEU A 42 -19.09 -12.58 0.38
CA LEU A 42 -18.71 -11.22 0.74
C LEU A 42 -17.40 -11.14 1.55
N ALA A 43 -17.04 -12.20 2.27
CA ALA A 43 -15.86 -12.21 3.15
C ALA A 43 -14.55 -11.80 2.43
N PRO A 44 -14.20 -12.31 1.23
CA PRO A 44 -12.99 -11.90 0.53
C PRO A 44 -13.01 -10.41 0.14
N PHE A 45 -14.17 -9.86 -0.23
CA PHE A 45 -14.29 -8.44 -0.59
C PHE A 45 -14.05 -7.52 0.59
N ARG A 46 -14.55 -7.88 1.79
CA ARG A 46 -14.29 -7.14 3.03
C ARG A 46 -12.81 -7.17 3.37
N GLU A 47 -12.19 -8.36 3.26
CA GLU A 47 -10.76 -8.51 3.53
C GLU A 47 -9.90 -7.68 2.57
N HIS A 48 -10.17 -7.71 1.26
CA HIS A 48 -9.47 -6.89 0.28
C HIS A 48 -9.66 -5.39 0.51
N ALA A 49 -10.87 -4.95 0.86
CA ALA A 49 -11.15 -3.54 1.17
C ALA A 49 -10.37 -3.07 2.40
N GLU A 50 -10.33 -3.87 3.47
CA GLU A 50 -9.55 -3.57 4.67
C GLU A 50 -8.04 -3.56 4.40
N GLN A 51 -7.54 -4.53 3.63
CA GLN A 51 -6.12 -4.57 3.22
C GLN A 51 -5.75 -3.30 2.45
N GLY A 52 -6.58 -2.88 1.49
CA GLY A 52 -6.39 -1.64 0.73
C GLY A 52 -6.37 -0.40 1.62
N ALA A 53 -7.32 -0.27 2.53
CA ALA A 53 -7.40 0.85 3.46
C ALA A 53 -6.16 0.93 4.39
N ARG A 54 -5.71 -0.21 4.92
CA ARG A 54 -4.48 -0.29 5.72
C ARG A 54 -3.24 0.10 4.90
N ALA A 55 -3.10 -0.43 3.69
CA ALA A 55 -1.98 -0.10 2.81
C ALA A 55 -1.96 1.39 2.45
N GLN A 56 -3.12 1.99 2.18
CA GLN A 56 -3.24 3.41 1.86
C GLN A 56 -2.75 4.28 3.01
N ALA A 57 -3.22 4.02 4.23
CA ALA A 57 -2.81 4.77 5.41
C ALA A 57 -1.29 4.68 5.65
N GLN A 58 -0.73 3.47 5.55
CA GLN A 58 0.72 3.25 5.71
C GLN A 58 1.53 3.93 4.61
N ALA A 59 1.08 3.86 3.36
CA ALA A 59 1.76 4.46 2.22
C ALA A 59 1.77 5.99 2.30
N THR A 60 0.65 6.61 2.69
CA THR A 60 0.58 8.07 2.90
C THR A 60 1.56 8.56 3.97
N ASP A 61 1.57 7.91 5.13
CA ASP A 61 2.45 8.25 6.24
C ASP A 61 3.94 8.07 5.85
N LEU A 62 4.27 6.95 5.21
CA LEU A 62 5.62 6.67 4.75
C LEU A 62 6.07 7.62 3.62
N LEU A 63 5.18 7.99 2.70
CA LEU A 63 5.46 8.97 1.65
C LEU A 63 5.89 10.30 2.23
N GLY A 64 5.17 10.82 3.22
CA GLY A 64 5.55 12.08 3.89
C GLY A 64 6.96 12.04 4.48
N ARG A 65 7.32 10.93 5.14
CA ARG A 65 8.67 10.73 5.69
C ARG A 65 9.75 10.62 4.60
N VAL A 66 9.54 9.77 3.59
CA VAL A 66 10.52 9.52 2.52
C VAL A 66 10.73 10.77 1.66
N THR A 67 9.67 11.51 1.31
CA THR A 67 9.80 12.77 0.58
C THR A 67 10.61 13.80 1.36
N SER A 68 10.41 13.88 2.68
CA SER A 68 11.20 14.75 3.55
C SER A 68 12.67 14.33 3.61
N GLN A 69 12.94 13.03 3.71
CA GLN A 69 14.29 12.48 3.69
C GLN A 69 14.99 12.74 2.35
N VAL A 70 14.33 12.48 1.23
CA VAL A 70 14.86 12.76 -0.13
C VAL A 70 15.23 14.23 -0.27
N ARG A 71 14.37 15.16 0.19
CA ARG A 71 14.69 16.60 0.19
C ARG A 71 15.94 16.89 1.03
N GLY A 72 15.99 16.40 2.27
CA GLY A 72 17.14 16.64 3.15
C GLY A 72 18.47 16.08 2.60
N VAL A 73 18.43 14.91 1.96
CA VAL A 73 19.62 14.34 1.29
C VAL A 73 19.97 15.17 0.06
N SER A 74 19.00 15.62 -0.73
CA SER A 74 19.24 16.52 -1.86
C SER A 74 19.96 17.79 -1.42
N ASP A 75 19.44 18.48 -0.40
CA ASP A 75 20.05 19.71 0.14
C ASP A 75 21.49 19.46 0.64
N TYR A 76 21.71 18.31 1.30
CA TYR A 76 23.04 17.91 1.75
C TYR A 76 24.03 17.69 0.59
N VAL A 77 23.57 17.02 -0.47
CA VAL A 77 24.36 16.76 -1.69
C VAL A 77 24.63 18.06 -2.44
N GLU A 78 23.64 18.94 -2.55
CA GLU A 78 23.74 20.20 -3.27
C GLU A 78 24.72 21.19 -2.64
N THR A 79 24.80 21.21 -1.31
CA THR A 79 25.76 22.03 -0.57
C THR A 79 27.18 21.44 -0.58
N ARG A 80 27.35 20.18 -1.05
CA ARG A 80 28.62 19.43 -1.03
C ARG A 80 28.93 18.75 -2.36
N ARG A 81 28.52 19.37 -3.48
CA ARG A 81 28.65 18.81 -4.84
C ARG A 81 30.07 18.37 -5.21
N GLY A 82 31.10 19.03 -4.68
CA GLY A 82 32.50 18.65 -4.95
C GLY A 82 33.00 17.44 -4.14
N ALA A 83 32.30 17.04 -3.08
CA ALA A 83 32.70 15.96 -2.20
C ALA A 83 31.86 14.69 -2.39
N VAL A 84 30.59 14.82 -2.78
CA VAL A 84 29.68 13.67 -2.96
C VAL A 84 29.88 13.00 -4.32
N GLY A 85 29.98 11.67 -4.33
CA GLY A 85 30.18 10.84 -5.50
C GLY A 85 28.91 10.57 -6.33
N PRO A 86 29.06 9.98 -7.53
CA PRO A 86 27.96 9.68 -8.43
C PRO A 86 27.01 8.61 -7.89
N GLU A 87 27.48 7.63 -7.12
CA GLU A 87 26.63 6.56 -6.61
C GLU A 87 25.55 7.09 -5.66
N ALA A 88 25.91 7.96 -4.70
CA ALA A 88 24.97 8.60 -3.80
C ALA A 88 23.87 9.37 -4.56
N ARG A 89 24.26 10.07 -5.64
CA ARG A 89 23.32 10.82 -6.51
C ARG A 89 22.37 9.90 -7.25
N THR A 90 22.88 8.79 -7.80
CA THR A 90 22.05 7.80 -8.50
C THR A 90 21.02 7.17 -7.56
N ARG A 91 21.43 6.79 -6.34
CA ARG A 91 20.48 6.26 -5.34
C ARG A 91 19.43 7.30 -4.95
N LEU A 92 19.84 8.56 -4.80
CA LEU A 92 18.92 9.66 -4.49
C LEU A 92 17.90 9.90 -5.62
N SER A 93 18.35 9.96 -6.88
CA SER A 93 17.45 10.16 -8.02
C SER A 93 16.45 9.02 -8.16
N GLU A 94 16.90 7.79 -7.91
CA GLU A 94 16.03 6.62 -7.96
C GLU A 94 15.03 6.62 -6.80
N ALA A 95 15.45 6.97 -5.58
CA ALA A 95 14.55 7.15 -4.44
C ALA A 95 13.45 8.18 -4.74
N ALA A 96 13.82 9.32 -5.32
CA ALA A 96 12.87 10.36 -5.72
C ALA A 96 11.87 9.86 -6.78
N ARG A 97 12.36 9.14 -7.79
CA ARG A 97 11.53 8.54 -8.85
C ARG A 97 10.50 7.56 -8.28
N LEU A 98 10.93 6.66 -7.39
CA LEU A 98 10.03 5.69 -6.76
C LEU A 98 9.00 6.34 -5.84
N ALA A 99 9.40 7.37 -5.07
CA ALA A 99 8.46 8.11 -4.23
C ALA A 99 7.38 8.82 -5.07
N GLN A 100 7.74 9.37 -6.23
CA GLN A 100 6.77 9.95 -7.17
C GLN A 100 5.83 8.89 -7.76
N GLN A 101 6.36 7.72 -8.13
CA GLN A 101 5.53 6.61 -8.62
C GLN A 101 4.54 6.12 -7.56
N ALA A 102 5.00 5.94 -6.32
CA ALA A 102 4.15 5.59 -5.19
C ALA A 102 3.02 6.63 -5.00
N GLN A 103 3.32 7.92 -5.11
CA GLN A 103 2.32 8.98 -4.99
C GLN A 103 1.24 8.91 -6.09
N VAL A 104 1.62 8.58 -7.33
CA VAL A 104 0.70 8.43 -8.46
C VAL A 104 -0.14 7.15 -8.33
N MET A 105 0.45 6.06 -7.83
CA MET A 105 -0.24 4.78 -7.66
C MET A 105 -1.18 4.77 -6.46
N LEU A 106 -0.93 5.59 -5.43
CA LEU A 106 -1.67 5.59 -4.17
C LEU A 106 -3.20 5.59 -4.31
N PRO A 107 -3.83 6.37 -5.23
CA PRO A 107 -5.28 6.38 -5.38
C PRO A 107 -5.86 5.12 -6.04
N THR A 108 -5.07 4.39 -6.81
CA THR A 108 -5.53 3.27 -7.66
C THR A 108 -5.06 1.90 -7.17
N ASP A 109 -3.86 1.84 -6.59
CA ASP A 109 -3.24 0.63 -6.07
C ASP A 109 -2.39 0.97 -4.83
N PRO A 110 -3.02 1.08 -3.64
CA PRO A 110 -2.32 1.44 -2.41
C PRO A 110 -1.33 0.37 -1.95
N VAL A 111 -1.52 -0.90 -2.34
CA VAL A 111 -0.60 -2.00 -1.98
C VAL A 111 0.70 -1.87 -2.78
N ALA A 112 0.60 -1.64 -4.10
CA ALA A 112 1.77 -1.36 -4.92
C ALA A 112 2.45 -0.05 -4.49
N ALA A 113 1.67 1.01 -4.19
CA ALA A 113 2.20 2.27 -3.70
C ALA A 113 3.02 2.11 -2.41
N LEU A 114 2.52 1.30 -1.46
CA LEU A 114 3.24 0.98 -0.23
C LEU A 114 4.60 0.31 -0.50
N ALA A 115 4.64 -0.68 -1.39
CA ALA A 115 5.88 -1.36 -1.76
C ALA A 115 6.89 -0.39 -2.42
N GLN A 116 6.42 0.48 -3.33
CA GLN A 116 7.25 1.46 -4.00
C GLN A 116 7.87 2.47 -3.01
N VAL A 117 7.09 2.97 -2.05
CA VAL A 117 7.62 3.94 -1.07
C VAL A 117 8.57 3.29 -0.04
N GLN A 118 8.39 2.02 0.30
CA GLN A 118 9.34 1.26 1.12
C GLN A 118 10.71 1.13 0.42
N GLN A 119 10.68 0.82 -0.88
CA GLN A 119 11.90 0.77 -1.69
C GLN A 119 12.55 2.15 -1.81
N ALA A 120 11.75 3.20 -2.04
CA ALA A 120 12.22 4.58 -2.07
C ALA A 120 12.94 4.98 -0.78
N GLY A 121 12.36 4.66 0.39
CA GLY A 121 12.99 4.94 1.70
C GLY A 121 14.33 4.22 1.88
N SER A 122 14.40 2.96 1.47
CA SER A 122 15.64 2.17 1.52
C SER A 122 16.75 2.79 0.66
N LEU A 123 16.40 3.31 -0.52
CA LEU A 123 17.35 4.00 -1.41
C LEU A 123 17.74 5.38 -0.88
N ALA A 124 16.81 6.14 -0.31
CA ALA A 124 17.09 7.44 0.30
C ALA A 124 18.09 7.31 1.46
N GLU A 125 17.95 6.25 2.25
CA GLU A 125 18.87 5.96 3.35
C GLU A 125 20.27 5.56 2.85
N GLN A 126 20.34 4.71 1.82
CA GLN A 126 21.62 4.38 1.17
C GLN A 126 22.30 5.62 0.58
N ALA A 127 21.54 6.49 -0.10
CA ALA A 127 22.05 7.74 -0.63
C ALA A 127 22.63 8.64 0.47
N ARG A 128 21.95 8.74 1.61
CA ARG A 128 22.41 9.49 2.79
C ARG A 128 23.73 8.96 3.32
N GLN A 129 23.83 7.64 3.51
CA GLN A 129 25.04 6.99 4.03
C GLN A 129 26.24 7.17 3.10
N LEU A 130 26.04 6.95 1.79
CA LEU A 130 27.08 7.17 0.77
C LEU A 130 27.53 8.63 0.74
N ALA A 131 26.59 9.58 0.69
CA ALA A 131 26.94 11.00 0.66
C ALA A 131 27.71 11.45 1.92
N GLN A 132 27.40 10.88 3.09
CA GLN A 132 28.15 11.15 4.31
C GLN A 132 29.55 10.55 4.24
N ALA A 133 29.69 9.29 3.81
CA ALA A 133 30.99 8.62 3.65
C ALA A 133 31.90 9.39 2.69
N ASP A 134 31.39 9.79 1.52
CA ASP A 134 32.13 10.55 0.52
C ASP A 134 32.70 11.87 1.08
N VAL A 135 31.89 12.59 1.86
CA VAL A 135 32.30 13.84 2.50
C VAL A 135 33.37 13.63 3.56
N GLN A 136 33.29 12.54 4.35
CA GLN A 136 34.32 12.24 5.35
C GLN A 136 35.64 11.81 4.69
N GLN A 137 35.58 11.01 3.63
CA GLN A 137 36.75 10.65 2.84
C GLN A 137 37.42 11.89 2.23
N LYS A 138 36.63 12.81 1.66
CA LYS A 138 37.15 14.05 1.09
C LYS A 138 37.85 14.93 2.13
N LYS A 139 37.32 15.02 3.36
CA LYS A 139 37.94 15.74 4.47
C LYS A 139 39.25 15.09 4.94
N GLY A 140 39.30 13.76 5.01
CA GLY A 140 40.51 13.03 5.40
C GLY A 140 41.64 13.09 4.36
N SER A 141 41.32 13.37 3.10
CA SER A 141 42.30 13.54 2.01
C SER A 141 42.87 14.96 1.86
N ALA A 142 42.38 15.94 2.63
CA ALA A 142 42.93 17.30 2.59
C ALA A 142 44.30 17.32 3.29
N PRO A 143 45.36 17.88 2.68
CA PRO A 143 46.70 17.87 3.28
C PRO A 143 46.70 18.72 4.55
N THR A 144 47.11 18.13 5.67
CA THR A 144 47.53 18.87 6.85
C THR A 144 48.81 19.61 6.47
N VAL A 145 48.71 20.92 6.24
CA VAL A 145 49.86 21.82 6.04
C VAL A 145 50.45 22.15 7.40
#